data_AF-A0A8I1GAA4-F1
#
_entry.id   AF-A0A8I1GAA4-F1
#
_cell.length_a   1.000
_cell.length_b   1.000
_cell.length_c   1.000
_cell.angle_alpha   90.00
_cell.angle_beta   90.00
_cell.angle_gamma   90.00
#
_symmetry.space_group_name_H-M   'P 1'
#
loop_
_entity.id
_entity.type
_entity.pdbx_description
1 polymer ?
#
loop_
_entity_poly.entity_id
_entity_poly.type
_entity_poly.pdbx_seq_one_letter_code
_entity_poly.pdbx_strand_id
1 'polypeptide(L)'
;ISFSSYHKVVSVVRQSSSLLGGLTGHKLRHTWNYEFSKAIDKNQDISDEKEQQIRSYLMGWRPGSETSIIYNRRHIFELSKKTALEQQEQLFKGEFDE
;
A
#
# COMPACT_ATOMS: atom_id res chain seq x y z
N ILE A 1 -6.91 1.24 25.63
CA ILE A 1 -7.27 -0.16 25.30
C ILE A 1 -6.06 -1.05 25.54
N SER A 2 -6.19 -2.19 26.22
CA SER A 2 -5.06 -3.12 26.35
C SER A 2 -4.86 -3.91 25.05
N PHE A 3 -3.66 -4.45 24.84
CA PHE A 3 -3.36 -5.34 23.70
C PHE A 3 -4.33 -6.54 23.65
N SER A 4 -4.63 -7.14 24.81
CA SER A 4 -5.60 -8.23 24.94
C SER A 4 -7.02 -7.80 24.56
N SER A 5 -7.46 -6.61 24.99
CA SER A 5 -8.78 -6.08 24.66
C SER A 5 -8.92 -5.79 23.16
N TYR A 6 -7.87 -5.25 22.54
CA TYR A 6 -7.81 -5.06 21.10
C TYR A 6 -7.98 -6.36 20.33
N HIS A 7 -7.22 -7.40 20.69
CA HIS A 7 -7.35 -8.71 20.08
C HIS A 7 -8.74 -9.32 20.27
N LYS A 8 -9.37 -9.10 21.44
CA LYS A 8 -10.73 -9.54 21.69
C LYS A 8 -11.73 -8.87 20.75
N VAL A 9 -11.65 -7.56 20.56
CA VAL A 9 -12.51 -6.81 19.63
C VAL A 9 -12.36 -7.34 18.20
N VAL A 10 -11.12 -7.46 17.70
CA VAL A 10 -10.87 -8.00 16.35
C VAL A 10 -11.39 -9.43 16.22
N SER A 11 -11.25 -10.25 17.27
CA SER A 11 -11.74 -11.63 17.29
C SER A 11 -13.26 -11.71 17.23
N VAL A 12 -13.97 -10.82 17.91
CA VAL A 12 -15.45 -10.73 17.85
C VAL A 12 -15.90 -10.36 16.43
N VAL A 13 -15.28 -9.35 15.82
CA VAL A 13 -15.59 -8.95 14.44
C VAL A 13 -15.28 -10.09 13.45
N ARG A 14 -14.14 -10.77 13.63
CA ARG A 14 -13.76 -11.92 12.80
C ARG A 14 -14.78 -13.07 12.85
N GLN A 15 -15.46 -13.24 13.99
CA GLN A 15 -16.43 -14.31 14.20
C GLN A 15 -17.85 -13.96 13.72
N SER A 16 -18.13 -12.71 13.35
CA SER A 16 -19.47 -12.29 12.93
C SER A 16 -19.84 -12.79 11.52
N SER A 17 -18.86 -13.18 10.71
CA SER A 17 -19.07 -13.69 9.35
C SER A 17 -17.92 -14.58 8.91
N SER A 18 -18.23 -15.66 8.18
CA SER A 18 -17.22 -16.53 7.56
C SER A 18 -16.29 -15.77 6.60
N LEU A 19 -16.81 -14.74 5.94
CA LEU A 19 -16.02 -13.86 5.04
C LEU A 19 -14.90 -13.13 5.79
N LEU A 20 -15.09 -12.88 7.08
CA LEU A 20 -14.13 -12.19 7.93
C LEU A 20 -13.15 -13.13 8.61
N GLY A 21 -13.23 -14.46 8.42
CA GLY A 21 -12.40 -15.43 9.14
C GLY A 21 -10.88 -15.18 9.04
N GLY A 22 -10.43 -14.56 7.95
CA GLY A 22 -9.03 -14.18 7.76
C GLY A 22 -8.64 -12.80 8.31
N LEU A 23 -9.57 -12.04 8.89
CA LEU A 23 -9.35 -10.67 9.37
C LEU A 23 -8.39 -10.65 10.57
N THR A 24 -7.36 -9.81 10.48
CA THR A 24 -6.48 -9.51 11.60
C THR A 24 -6.23 -8.03 11.67
N GLY A 25 -5.85 -7.55 12.86
CA GLY A 25 -5.41 -6.19 13.06
C GLY A 25 -4.28 -5.76 12.12
N HIS A 26 -3.34 -6.68 11.87
CA HIS A 26 -2.22 -6.43 10.97
C HIS A 26 -2.67 -6.29 9.51
N LYS A 27 -3.66 -7.07 9.07
CA LYS A 27 -4.22 -6.91 7.72
C LYS A 27 -4.90 -5.56 7.53
N LEU A 28 -5.66 -5.09 8.53
CA LEU A 28 -6.22 -3.73 8.48
C LEU A 28 -5.13 -2.67 8.35
N ARG A 29 -4.02 -2.84 9.07
CA ARG A 29 -2.84 -1.96 8.95
C ARG A 29 -2.26 -1.97 7.52
N HIS A 30 -2.12 -3.14 6.90
CA HIS A 30 -1.66 -3.25 5.52
C HIS A 30 -2.62 -2.60 4.53
N THR A 31 -3.93 -2.85 4.66
CA THR A 31 -4.96 -2.24 3.81
C THR A 31 -4.94 -0.71 3.92
N TRP A 32 -4.81 -0.17 5.14
CA TRP A 32 -4.69 1.28 5.32
C TRP A 32 -3.46 1.84 4.59
N ASN A 33 -2.29 1.19 4.70
CA ASN A 33 -1.08 1.67 4.01
C ASN A 33 -1.23 1.63 2.49
N TYR A 34 -1.90 0.61 1.96
CA TYR A 34 -2.19 0.48 0.54
C TYR A 34 -3.15 1.57 0.03
N GLU A 35 -4.24 1.83 0.75
CA GLU A 35 -5.19 2.90 0.42
C GLU A 35 -4.55 4.29 0.58
N PHE A 36 -3.68 4.47 1.57
CA PHE A 36 -2.88 5.69 1.72
C PHE A 36 -1.99 5.92 0.49
N SER A 37 -1.25 4.92 0.01
CA SER A 37 -0.46 5.04 -1.23
C SER A 37 -1.32 5.48 -2.41
N LYS A 38 -2.51 4.87 -2.60
CA LYS A 38 -3.43 5.28 -3.69
C LYS A 38 -3.95 6.71 -3.55
N ALA A 39 -4.10 7.20 -2.33
CA ALA A 39 -4.52 8.58 -2.09
C ALA A 39 -3.39 9.55 -2.43
N ILE A 40 -2.15 9.20 -2.09
CA ILE A 40 -0.95 9.97 -2.42
C ILE A 40 -0.66 9.96 -3.93
N ASP A 41 -0.86 8.82 -4.61
CA ASP A 41 -0.74 8.69 -6.08
C ASP A 41 -1.55 9.75 -6.85
N LYS A 42 -2.67 10.21 -6.28
CA LYS A 42 -3.53 11.22 -6.89
C LYS A 42 -3.01 12.65 -6.72
N ASN A 43 -1.97 12.84 -5.92
CA ASN A 43 -1.38 14.12 -5.59
C ASN A 43 0.05 14.19 -6.12
N GLN A 44 0.23 14.83 -7.28
CA GLN A 44 1.52 14.91 -7.98
C GLN A 44 2.58 15.75 -7.24
N ASP A 45 2.19 16.51 -6.22
CA ASP A 45 3.08 17.42 -5.50
C ASP A 45 3.81 16.78 -4.31
N ILE A 46 3.56 15.49 -4.04
CA ILE A 46 4.15 14.79 -2.89
C ILE A 46 5.33 13.93 -3.37
N SER A 47 6.53 14.25 -2.89
CA SER A 47 7.71 13.40 -3.12
C SER A 47 7.67 12.12 -2.28
N ASP A 48 8.38 11.09 -2.72
CA ASP A 48 8.53 9.82 -2.01
C ASP A 48 9.01 10.00 -0.57
N GLU A 49 9.96 10.91 -0.32
CA GLU A 49 10.46 11.19 1.03
C GLU A 49 9.35 11.80 1.90
N LYS A 50 8.55 12.69 1.32
CA LYS A 50 7.45 13.34 2.03
C LYS A 50 6.33 12.34 2.34
N GLU A 51 6.01 11.47 1.40
CA GLU A 51 5.09 10.35 1.59
C GLU A 51 5.56 9.45 2.75
N GLN A 52 6.83 9.05 2.77
CA GLN A 52 7.40 8.22 3.84
C GLN A 52 7.32 8.90 5.20
N GLN A 53 7.58 10.21 5.27
CA GLN A 53 7.45 11.00 6.51
C GLN A 53 5.99 11.04 6.99
N ILE A 54 5.04 11.35 6.10
CA ILE A 54 3.61 11.41 6.42
C ILE A 54 3.14 10.03 6.89
N ARG A 55 3.44 8.97 6.15
CA ARG A 55 3.07 7.59 6.51
C ARG A 55 3.66 7.22 7.87
N SER A 56 4.95 7.47 8.08
CA SER A 56 5.60 7.13 9.35
C SER A 56 4.96 7.85 10.53
N TYR A 57 4.63 9.13 10.37
CA TYR A 57 3.92 9.90 11.39
C TYR A 57 2.54 9.33 11.70
N LEU A 58 1.70 9.11 10.67
CA LEU A 58 0.34 8.57 10.83
C LEU A 58 0.32 7.15 11.41
N MET A 59 1.33 6.35 11.08
CA MET A 59 1.45 4.96 11.52
C MET A 59 2.16 4.81 12.87
N GLY A 60 2.69 5.90 13.44
CA GLY A 60 3.48 5.89 14.66
C GLY A 60 4.82 5.17 14.52
N TRP A 61 5.38 5.12 13.30
CA TRP A 61 6.71 4.60 13.07
C TRP A 61 7.77 5.65 13.36
N ARG A 62 8.97 5.17 13.71
CA ARG A 62 10.14 6.03 13.83
C ARG A 62 10.38 6.77 12.50
N PRO A 63 10.69 8.07 12.51
CA PRO A 63 11.12 8.79 11.32
C PRO A 63 12.29 8.07 10.63
N GLY A 64 12.21 7.91 9.30
CA GLY A 64 13.19 7.15 8.52
C GLY A 64 13.06 5.62 8.64
N SER A 65 11.93 5.11 9.14
CA SER A 65 11.68 3.66 9.18
C SER A 65 11.66 3.06 7.77
N GLU A 66 12.48 2.04 7.56
CA GLU A 66 12.49 1.25 6.31
C GLU A 66 11.16 0.55 6.03
N THR A 67 10.29 0.38 7.04
CA THR A 67 8.95 -0.18 6.85
C THR A 67 8.10 0.68 5.92
N SER A 68 8.30 2.00 5.94
CA SER A 68 7.61 2.91 5.02
C SER A 68 8.06 2.74 3.56
N ILE A 69 9.34 2.42 3.34
CA ILE A 69 9.96 2.21 2.03
C ILE A 69 9.31 1.03 1.28
N ILE A 70 8.92 -0.02 2.01
CA ILE A 70 8.28 -1.21 1.43
C ILE A 70 7.04 -0.82 0.61
N TYR A 71 6.27 0.15 1.09
CA TYR A 71 5.07 0.61 0.40
C TYR A 71 5.39 1.54 -0.77
N ASN A 72 6.46 2.35 -0.70
CA ASN A 72 6.90 3.16 -1.84
C ASN A 72 7.41 2.31 -3.01
N ARG A 73 8.05 1.16 -2.72
CA ARG A 73 8.49 0.21 -3.76
C ARG A 73 7.34 -0.27 -4.65
N ARG A 74 6.09 -0.20 -4.18
CA ARG A 74 4.90 -0.49 -4.99
C ARG A 74 4.85 0.40 -6.23
N HIS A 75 5.14 1.71 -6.12
CA HIS A 75 5.11 2.61 -7.28
C HIS A 75 6.09 2.15 -8.36
N ILE A 76 7.32 1.80 -7.96
CA ILE A 76 8.34 1.29 -8.89
C ILE A 76 7.84 0.01 -9.56
N PHE A 77 7.27 -0.93 -8.81
CA PHE A 77 6.77 -2.19 -9.34
C PHE A 77 5.59 -1.99 -10.31
N GLU A 78 4.59 -1.20 -9.92
CA GLU A 78 3.40 -0.93 -10.73
C GLU A 78 3.75 -0.14 -11.99
N LEU A 79 4.61 0.87 -11.89
CA LEU A 79 5.11 1.63 -13.03
C LEU A 79 5.90 0.73 -13.98
N SER A 80 6.81 -0.09 -13.46
CA SER A 80 7.60 -1.03 -14.26
C SER A 80 6.70 -2.00 -15.02
N LYS A 81 5.67 -2.55 -14.35
CA LYS A 81 4.70 -3.44 -14.99
C LYS A 81 3.91 -2.73 -16.09
N LYS A 82 3.46 -1.49 -15.82
CA LYS A 82 2.73 -0.68 -16.79
C LYS A 82 3.57 -0.39 -18.03
N THR A 83 4.80 0.11 -17.84
CA THR A 83 5.73 0.41 -18.94
C THR A 83 6.06 -0.82 -19.76
N ALA A 84 6.29 -1.98 -19.13
CA ALA A 84 6.57 -3.22 -19.84
C ALA A 84 5.39 -3.68 -20.72
N LEU A 85 4.14 -3.49 -20.25
CA LEU A 85 2.95 -3.81 -21.04
C LEU A 85 2.77 -2.83 -22.20
N GLU A 86 2.98 -1.53 -21.97
CA GLU A 86 2.93 -0.50 -23.03
C GLU A 86 3.95 -0.78 -24.14
N GLN A 87 5.19 -1.15 -23.78
CA GLN A 87 6.22 -1.55 -24.74
C GLN A 87 5.81 -2.77 -25.56
N GLN A 88 5.23 -3.79 -24.91
CA GLN A 88 4.73 -4.98 -25.62
C GLN A 88 3.62 -4.60 -26.61
N GLU A 89 2.65 -3.79 -26.20
CA GLU A 89 1.57 -3.35 -27.08
C GLU A 89 2.09 -2.59 -28.30
N GLN A 90 3.06 -1.69 -28.13
CA GLN A 90 3.65 -0.93 -29.23
C GLN A 90 4.38 -1.85 -30.22
N LEU A 91 5.11 -2.85 -29.72
CA LEU A 91 5.76 -3.87 -30.56
C LEU A 91 4.74 -4.69 -31.35
N PHE A 92 3.63 -5.09 -30.73
CA PHE A 92 2.58 -5.86 -31.41
C PHE A 92 1.75 -5.04 -32.41
N LYS A 93 1.66 -3.71 -32.23
CA LYS A 93 0.97 -2.80 -33.15
C LYS A 93 1.82 -2.37 -34.35
N GLY A 94 3.12 -2.72 -34.37
CA GLY A 94 4.04 -2.26 -35.41
C GLY A 94 4.32 -0.76 -35.36
N GLU A 95 4.08 -0.12 -34.22
CA GLU A 95 4.34 1.32 -34.00
C GLU A 95 5.80 1.59 -33.58
N PHE A 96 6.63 0.54 -33.52
CA PHE A 96 8.07 0.63 -33.25
C PHE A 96 8.86 0.80 -34.56
N ASP A 97 8.47 1.76 -35.39
CA ASP A 97 9.24 2.21 -36.56
C ASP A 97 9.30 3.75 -36.55
N GLU A 98 10.26 4.29 -35.77
CA GLU A 98 11.15 5.45 -36.02
C GLU A 98 11.94 5.83 -34.75
#